data_AF-A0AA88CA09-F1
#
_entry.id   AF-A0AA88CA09-F1
#
_cell.length_a   1.000
_cell.length_b   1.000
_cell.length_c   1.000
_cell.angle_alpha   90.00
_cell.angle_beta   90.00
_cell.angle_gamma   90.00
#
_symmetry.space_group_name_H-M   'P 1'
#
loop_
_entity.id
_entity.type
_entity.pdbx_description
1 polymer ?
#
loop_
_entity_poly.entity_id
_entity_poly.type
_entity_poly.pdbx_seq_one_letter_code
_entity_poly.pdbx_strand_id
1 'polypeptide(L)'
;MSARISLSALLAALATTASAEAPTYKNPLNLRLPGGELAQNCADPAILRDRQADKPTWYLYCTTDPVSRKEKDAKGWRFRLMPIYRSHDLIDWTFVTDAFSERPAPATATAGLWAPEPVYLNGRYYLYYTITDVDDAHSPEPGCDADSAIGVATSASPVGPWQPAPGLVVAPRRAAPGCKFHWTYDPDVLTQEDGRHYLYYGSYGGGMFVQRLASDGLALAGAPTRVGTTWRYEGAEVVKHGGHYYLFASATNCCAGPLTGYALYVGRATRPEGPFLDRHGIDMAAARVGGTPVLPQSGNRWIGPGHNTVFQDGAGQWWTIYHAVDRNEPYFAAPDLTRRLAMLDRVDWVDGWPVVAGGRGPSDTKLPGPSAVAGDAATLRPPLDPPAAVDKARPLWRETFAGTRLAPAWQWLRRPPAGDWKVGKGAGKGGLAWRTGAGDLYGDVNSAAVLTRALPPGDVRIEARVRLDAPEDCCATHVQAGLVVLGDDDNYVKLAVLADAGLHQVEFAKEGQPEQPDWPRYGNTVAGTPGQPWTWLRLEIRRQGSGQQIAAWSSQDGRNWVGGAVWTHRLGPEPLKLGLVAMGGGARQAVFSHVTAARLSR
;
A
#
# COMPACT_ATOMS: atom_id res chain seq x y z
N MET A 1 -0.59 84.10 -41.40
CA MET A 1 -0.28 82.73 -41.87
C MET A 1 0.08 81.89 -40.65
N SER A 2 -0.85 81.09 -40.14
CA SER A 2 -0.59 80.10 -39.10
C SER A 2 -1.31 78.81 -39.50
N ALA A 3 -0.56 77.83 -39.98
CA ALA A 3 -1.07 76.49 -40.27
C ALA A 3 -0.77 75.59 -39.06
N ARG A 4 -1.84 75.04 -38.46
CA ARG A 4 -1.75 74.02 -37.41
C ARG A 4 -1.55 72.66 -38.07
N ILE A 5 -0.50 71.95 -37.68
CA ILE A 5 -0.29 70.53 -37.97
C ILE A 5 -0.93 69.74 -36.82
N SER A 6 -1.93 68.91 -37.11
CA SER A 6 -2.48 67.93 -36.16
C SER A 6 -1.68 66.64 -36.26
N LEU A 7 -1.15 66.20 -35.13
CA LEU A 7 -0.45 64.94 -34.94
C LEU A 7 -1.45 63.87 -34.49
N SER A 8 -1.72 62.86 -35.33
CA SER A 8 -2.51 61.69 -34.95
C SER A 8 -1.61 60.69 -34.23
N ALA A 9 -1.90 60.42 -32.95
CA ALA A 9 -1.25 59.38 -32.16
C ALA A 9 -1.95 58.02 -32.36
N LEU A 10 -1.19 57.00 -32.76
CA LEU A 10 -1.62 55.61 -32.84
C LEU A 10 -1.39 54.97 -31.45
N LEU A 11 -2.45 54.62 -30.71
CA LEU A 11 -2.33 53.78 -29.51
C LEU A 11 -2.44 52.31 -29.91
N ALA A 12 -1.34 51.56 -29.77
CA ALA A 12 -1.37 50.11 -29.75
C ALA A 12 -1.76 49.64 -28.34
N ALA A 13 -2.91 48.99 -28.22
CA ALA A 13 -3.33 48.35 -26.97
C ALA A 13 -2.54 47.04 -26.79
N LEU A 14 -1.58 47.03 -25.87
CA LEU A 14 -0.99 45.80 -25.33
C LEU A 14 -1.99 45.15 -24.38
N ALA A 15 -2.69 44.12 -24.85
CA ALA A 15 -3.46 43.25 -23.99
C ALA A 15 -2.49 42.42 -23.13
N THR A 16 -2.37 42.77 -21.85
CA THR A 16 -1.71 41.93 -20.86
C THR A 16 -2.59 40.70 -20.61
N THR A 17 -2.21 39.55 -21.16
CA THR A 17 -2.77 38.26 -20.74
C THR A 17 -2.32 38.01 -19.31
N ALA A 18 -3.23 38.17 -18.35
CA ALA A 18 -3.01 37.69 -16.99
C ALA A 18 -2.77 36.16 -17.07
N SER A 19 -1.58 35.72 -16.67
CA SER A 19 -1.29 34.29 -16.53
C SER A 19 -2.22 33.73 -15.45
N ALA A 20 -3.10 32.80 -15.82
CA ALA A 20 -3.89 32.08 -14.83
C ALA A 20 -2.93 31.37 -13.85
N GLU A 21 -3.17 31.51 -12.56
CA GLU A 21 -2.39 30.82 -11.53
C GLU A 21 -2.59 29.30 -11.68
N ALA A 22 -1.50 28.52 -11.60
CA ALA A 22 -1.59 27.08 -11.76
C ALA A 22 -2.51 26.48 -10.68
N PRO A 23 -3.34 25.47 -11.00
CA PRO A 23 -4.22 24.86 -10.02
C PRO A 23 -3.40 24.27 -8.88
N THR A 24 -4.01 24.19 -7.71
CA THR A 24 -3.38 23.62 -6.50
C THR A 24 -4.36 22.74 -5.77
N TYR A 25 -3.88 21.68 -5.14
CA TYR A 25 -4.69 20.78 -4.32
C TYR A 25 -4.07 20.61 -2.93
N LYS A 26 -4.87 20.05 -2.02
CA LYS A 26 -4.41 19.54 -0.73
C LYS A 26 -5.22 18.29 -0.43
N ASN A 27 -4.56 17.25 0.06
CA ASN A 27 -5.24 16.04 0.50
C ASN A 27 -5.92 16.19 1.88
N PRO A 28 -7.02 15.46 2.14
CA PRO A 28 -7.72 14.57 1.19
C PRO A 28 -8.51 15.39 0.15
N LEU A 29 -8.91 14.75 -0.95
CA LEU A 29 -9.70 15.40 -2.01
C LEU A 29 -11.08 15.86 -1.52
N ASN A 30 -11.62 16.90 -2.16
CA ASN A 30 -12.91 17.48 -1.81
C ASN A 30 -14.06 16.73 -2.50
N LEU A 31 -14.57 15.66 -1.89
CA LEU A 31 -15.74 14.93 -2.38
C LEU A 31 -17.02 15.49 -1.75
N ARG A 32 -17.83 16.25 -2.50
CA ARG A 32 -19.06 16.89 -2.02
C ARG A 32 -20.28 15.99 -2.23
N LEU A 33 -21.02 15.74 -1.15
CA LEU A 33 -22.33 15.06 -1.16
C LEU A 33 -23.45 16.04 -1.57
N PRO A 34 -24.69 15.58 -1.87
CA PRO A 34 -25.79 16.46 -2.31
C PRO A 34 -26.10 17.64 -1.38
N GLY A 35 -25.84 17.51 -0.07
CA GLY A 35 -26.00 18.57 0.92
C GLY A 35 -24.81 19.55 1.04
N GLY A 36 -23.79 19.41 0.19
CA GLY A 36 -22.57 20.24 0.20
C GLY A 36 -21.51 19.82 1.24
N GLU A 37 -21.84 18.87 2.13
CA GLU A 37 -20.87 18.31 3.07
C GLU A 37 -19.82 17.44 2.35
N LEU A 38 -18.65 17.34 2.96
CA LEU A 38 -17.59 16.48 2.46
C LEU A 38 -17.84 15.02 2.86
N ALA A 39 -17.70 14.11 1.90
CA ALA A 39 -17.65 12.69 2.15
C ALA A 39 -16.47 12.39 3.09
N GLN A 40 -16.71 11.52 4.05
CA GLN A 40 -15.77 11.11 5.08
C GLN A 40 -15.15 9.75 4.77
N ASN A 41 -15.49 9.13 3.64
CA ASN A 41 -14.96 7.86 3.19
C ASN A 41 -15.13 7.76 1.68
N CYS A 42 -14.09 7.26 1.00
CA CYS A 42 -14.12 6.78 -0.37
C CYS A 42 -12.97 5.76 -0.47
N ALA A 43 -13.32 4.54 -0.13
CA ALA A 43 -12.44 3.39 -0.23
C ALA A 43 -12.26 2.96 -1.68
N ASP A 44 -11.08 2.41 -1.97
CA ASP A 44 -10.75 1.77 -3.25
C ASP A 44 -11.12 2.66 -4.46
N PRO A 45 -10.59 3.90 -4.51
CA PRO A 45 -11.00 4.90 -5.49
C PRO A 45 -10.54 4.53 -6.90
N ALA A 46 -11.49 4.34 -7.81
CA ALA A 46 -11.23 4.10 -9.22
C ALA A 46 -11.70 5.26 -10.10
N ILE A 47 -10.88 5.62 -11.10
CA ILE A 47 -11.12 6.80 -11.94
C ILE A 47 -11.39 6.44 -13.40
N LEU A 48 -12.37 7.11 -13.99
CA LEU A 48 -12.70 7.00 -15.41
C LEU A 48 -12.72 8.38 -16.05
N ARG A 49 -12.00 8.54 -17.15
CA ARG A 49 -12.19 9.68 -18.05
C ARG A 49 -13.34 9.40 -19.01
N ASP A 50 -14.32 10.29 -19.07
CA ASP A 50 -15.40 10.19 -20.05
C ASP A 50 -14.84 10.41 -21.47
N ARG A 51 -14.96 9.39 -22.31
CA ARG A 51 -14.50 9.42 -23.72
C ARG A 51 -15.47 10.17 -24.63
N GLN A 52 -16.71 10.33 -24.18
CA GLN A 52 -17.82 10.90 -24.95
C GLN A 52 -18.12 12.36 -24.58
N ALA A 53 -17.54 12.87 -23.49
CA ALA A 53 -17.76 14.25 -23.08
C ALA A 53 -16.99 15.26 -23.95
N ASP A 54 -17.68 16.33 -24.37
CA ASP A 54 -17.10 17.45 -25.13
C ASP A 54 -16.04 18.23 -24.34
N LYS A 55 -16.16 18.21 -23.00
CA LYS A 55 -15.21 18.83 -22.07
C LYS A 55 -14.60 17.75 -21.19
N PRO A 56 -13.33 17.89 -20.77
CA PRO A 56 -12.73 16.96 -19.83
C PRO A 56 -13.62 16.74 -18.62
N THR A 57 -14.09 15.51 -18.49
CA THR A 57 -14.99 15.07 -17.43
C THR A 57 -14.49 13.76 -16.91
N TRP A 58 -14.37 13.67 -15.60
CA TRP A 58 -13.83 12.54 -14.88
C TRP A 58 -14.86 12.04 -13.89
N TYR A 59 -14.86 10.73 -13.68
CA TYR A 59 -15.70 10.05 -12.72
C TYR A 59 -14.85 9.26 -11.74
N LEU A 60 -15.25 9.28 -10.47
CA LEU A 60 -14.61 8.57 -9.38
C LEU A 60 -15.64 7.63 -8.76
N TYR A 61 -15.26 6.37 -8.61
CA TYR A 61 -16.09 5.31 -8.04
C TYR A 61 -15.39 4.82 -6.78
N CYS A 62 -16.16 4.57 -5.73
CA CYS A 62 -15.63 4.03 -4.48
C CYS A 62 -16.30 2.69 -4.17
N THR A 63 -15.68 1.87 -3.31
CA THR A 63 -16.30 0.69 -2.71
C THR A 63 -17.64 1.04 -2.03
N THR A 64 -18.55 0.05 -2.00
CA THR A 64 -19.79 0.15 -1.22
C THR A 64 -19.48 0.30 0.26
N ASP A 65 -19.69 1.51 0.77
CA ASP A 65 -19.38 1.89 2.14
C ASP A 65 -20.30 3.04 2.59
N PRO A 66 -20.39 3.32 3.90
CA PRO A 66 -20.88 4.59 4.41
C PRO A 66 -19.95 5.72 3.99
N VAL A 67 -20.53 6.80 3.46
CA VAL A 67 -19.76 7.98 3.01
C VAL A 67 -19.87 9.17 3.96
N SER A 68 -20.87 9.21 4.85
CA SER A 68 -21.07 10.27 5.83
C SER A 68 -21.67 9.74 7.12
N ARG A 69 -21.15 10.20 8.27
CA ARG A 69 -21.71 9.90 9.61
C ARG A 69 -23.05 10.59 9.87
N LYS A 70 -23.65 11.25 8.88
CA LYS A 70 -25.00 11.79 8.99
C LYS A 70 -26.00 11.02 8.14
N GLU A 71 -25.52 10.22 7.20
CA GLU A 71 -26.38 9.40 6.37
C GLU A 71 -26.70 8.10 7.09
N LYS A 72 -27.92 8.03 7.63
CA LYS A 72 -28.46 6.85 8.30
C LYS A 72 -29.77 6.42 7.66
N ASP A 73 -30.03 5.12 7.72
CA ASP A 73 -31.32 4.51 7.41
C ASP A 73 -31.81 3.69 8.62
N ALA A 74 -32.90 2.93 8.46
CA ALA A 74 -33.47 2.12 9.53
C ALA A 74 -32.54 1.00 10.04
N LYS A 75 -31.50 0.64 9.28
CA LYS A 75 -30.52 -0.40 9.58
C LYS A 75 -29.19 0.16 10.12
N GLY A 76 -29.07 1.48 10.27
CA GLY A 76 -27.88 2.13 10.80
C GLY A 76 -27.26 3.10 9.79
N TRP A 77 -25.97 2.98 9.53
CA TRP A 77 -25.31 3.79 8.51
C TRP A 77 -25.81 3.44 7.11
N ARG A 78 -26.06 4.44 6.27
CA ARG A 78 -26.43 4.20 4.88
C ARG A 78 -25.19 3.76 4.09
N PHE A 79 -25.18 2.52 3.62
CA PHE A 79 -24.20 2.03 2.66
C PHE A 79 -24.62 2.44 1.26
N ARG A 80 -23.79 3.22 0.56
CA ARG A 80 -24.02 3.60 -0.83
C ARG A 80 -23.43 2.54 -1.74
N LEU A 81 -24.21 2.04 -2.70
CA LEU A 81 -23.76 0.98 -3.61
C LEU A 81 -22.88 1.58 -4.70
N MET A 82 -21.57 1.55 -4.49
CA MET A 82 -20.54 2.12 -5.37
C MET A 82 -20.83 3.59 -5.75
N PRO A 83 -20.68 4.54 -4.82
CA PRO A 83 -20.99 5.94 -5.07
C PRO A 83 -20.09 6.51 -6.17
N ILE A 84 -20.71 7.27 -7.08
CA ILE A 84 -20.07 7.90 -8.24
C ILE A 84 -20.01 9.41 -8.03
N TYR A 85 -18.82 9.97 -8.17
CA TYR A 85 -18.56 11.40 -8.16
C TYR A 85 -18.08 11.87 -9.53
N ARG A 86 -18.32 13.14 -9.87
CA ARG A 86 -17.86 13.78 -11.10
C ARG A 86 -16.95 14.95 -10.79
N SER A 87 -15.90 15.12 -11.59
CA SER A 87 -15.02 16.28 -11.55
C SER A 87 -14.66 16.77 -12.96
N HIS A 88 -14.35 18.06 -13.05
CA HIS A 88 -13.80 18.70 -14.26
C HIS A 88 -12.36 19.19 -14.04
N ASP A 89 -11.80 19.05 -12.84
CA ASP A 89 -10.46 19.51 -12.47
C ASP A 89 -9.62 18.46 -11.71
N LEU A 90 -10.19 17.28 -11.43
CA LEU A 90 -9.61 16.18 -10.64
C LEU A 90 -9.39 16.49 -9.15
N ILE A 91 -9.78 17.67 -8.67
CA ILE A 91 -9.55 18.15 -7.31
C ILE A 91 -10.87 18.23 -6.54
N ASP A 92 -11.86 18.92 -7.10
CA ASP A 92 -13.20 19.06 -6.55
C ASP A 92 -14.15 18.07 -7.23
N TRP A 93 -14.76 17.20 -6.43
CA TRP A 93 -15.61 16.11 -6.87
C TRP A 93 -17.02 16.33 -6.34
N THR A 94 -18.03 16.14 -7.17
CA THR A 94 -19.45 16.25 -6.78
C THR A 94 -20.14 14.91 -6.95
N PHE A 95 -20.81 14.42 -5.90
CA PHE A 95 -21.61 13.21 -5.96
C PHE A 95 -22.67 13.31 -7.06
N VAL A 96 -22.85 12.23 -7.82
CA VAL A 96 -23.83 12.14 -8.89
C VAL A 96 -24.93 11.13 -8.52
N THR A 97 -24.54 9.89 -8.29
CA THR A 97 -25.46 8.78 -8.02
C THR A 97 -24.70 7.61 -7.40
N ASP A 98 -25.43 6.69 -6.78
CA ASP A 98 -24.92 5.34 -6.51
C ASP A 98 -24.99 4.55 -7.83
N ALA A 99 -24.02 3.67 -8.12
CA ALA A 99 -24.01 2.90 -9.37
C ALA A 99 -25.21 1.94 -9.46
N PHE A 100 -25.65 1.43 -8.32
CA PHE A 100 -26.79 0.52 -8.23
C PHE A 100 -27.81 1.02 -7.20
N SER A 101 -29.09 0.84 -7.49
CA SER A 101 -30.17 1.07 -6.52
C SER A 101 -30.37 -0.12 -5.58
N GLU A 102 -30.00 -1.31 -6.03
CA GLU A 102 -30.04 -2.57 -5.29
C GLU A 102 -28.83 -3.43 -5.67
N ARG A 103 -28.51 -4.43 -4.86
CA ARG A 103 -27.39 -5.33 -5.19
C ARG A 103 -27.73 -6.12 -6.45
N PRO A 104 -26.87 -6.08 -7.48
CA PRO A 104 -27.13 -6.79 -8.71
C PRO A 104 -26.96 -8.30 -8.52
N ALA A 105 -27.85 -9.11 -9.08
CA ALA A 105 -27.65 -10.56 -9.15
C ALA A 105 -26.31 -10.87 -9.86
N PRO A 106 -25.57 -11.92 -9.44
CA PRO A 106 -25.94 -12.93 -8.44
C PRO A 106 -25.48 -12.58 -7.00
N ALA A 107 -25.24 -11.32 -6.67
CA ALA A 107 -24.87 -10.94 -5.31
C ALA A 107 -26.02 -11.21 -4.33
N THR A 108 -25.71 -11.77 -3.15
CA THR A 108 -26.69 -11.90 -2.07
C THR A 108 -27.13 -10.53 -1.55
N ALA A 109 -28.24 -10.47 -0.81
CA ALA A 109 -28.74 -9.22 -0.23
C ALA A 109 -27.76 -8.58 0.78
N THR A 110 -26.81 -9.36 1.32
CA THR A 110 -25.82 -8.96 2.33
C THR A 110 -24.43 -8.76 1.76
N ALA A 111 -24.16 -9.15 0.51
CA ALA A 111 -22.85 -9.05 -0.10
C ALA A 111 -22.28 -7.62 -0.08
N GLY A 112 -20.98 -7.49 0.10
CA GLY A 112 -20.25 -6.29 -0.27
C GLY A 112 -20.11 -6.19 -1.79
N LEU A 113 -20.17 -4.96 -2.32
CA LEU A 113 -19.66 -4.66 -3.66
C LEU A 113 -18.40 -3.82 -3.50
N TRP A 114 -17.24 -4.41 -3.73
CA TRP A 114 -15.92 -3.82 -3.46
C TRP A 114 -15.14 -3.53 -4.74
N ALA A 115 -14.18 -2.61 -4.63
CA ALA A 115 -13.16 -2.29 -5.63
C ALA A 115 -13.74 -2.17 -7.05
N PRO A 116 -14.45 -1.06 -7.36
CA PRO A 116 -15.00 -0.84 -8.69
C PRO A 116 -13.88 -0.67 -9.72
N GLU A 117 -14.05 -1.20 -10.91
CA GLU A 117 -13.17 -0.95 -12.06
C GLU A 117 -14.01 -0.47 -13.27
N PRO A 118 -14.11 0.87 -13.45
CA PRO A 118 -14.85 1.49 -14.53
C PRO A 118 -13.97 1.63 -15.78
N VAL A 119 -14.38 1.05 -16.90
CA VAL A 119 -13.61 1.08 -18.15
C VAL A 119 -14.51 1.29 -19.37
N TYR A 120 -14.00 2.01 -20.38
CA TYR A 120 -14.71 2.17 -21.66
C TYR A 120 -14.15 1.19 -22.70
N LEU A 121 -14.96 0.20 -23.07
CA LEU A 121 -14.62 -0.89 -23.99
C LEU A 121 -15.73 -1.06 -25.02
N ASN A 122 -15.39 -1.48 -26.24
CA ASN A 122 -16.41 -1.88 -27.23
C ASN A 122 -17.54 -0.84 -27.46
N GLY A 123 -17.20 0.45 -27.38
CA GLY A 123 -18.15 1.54 -27.56
C GLY A 123 -19.12 1.80 -26.38
N ARG A 124 -18.93 1.16 -25.23
CA ARG A 124 -19.78 1.31 -24.04
C ARG A 124 -18.95 1.32 -22.74
N TYR A 125 -19.58 1.70 -21.64
CA TYR A 125 -18.98 1.64 -20.32
C TYR A 125 -19.20 0.27 -19.69
N TYR A 126 -18.17 -0.26 -19.04
CA TYR A 126 -18.19 -1.45 -18.21
C TYR A 126 -17.81 -1.03 -16.78
N LEU A 127 -18.45 -1.65 -15.80
CA LEU A 127 -18.10 -1.55 -14.38
C LEU A 127 -17.90 -2.96 -13.87
N TYR A 128 -16.64 -3.36 -13.69
CA TYR A 128 -16.30 -4.60 -13.01
C TYR A 128 -16.30 -4.34 -11.51
N TYR A 129 -16.69 -5.34 -10.73
CA TYR A 129 -16.76 -5.21 -9.28
C TYR A 129 -16.64 -6.55 -8.60
N THR A 130 -16.12 -6.53 -7.38
CA THR A 130 -16.14 -7.67 -6.49
C THR A 130 -17.55 -7.88 -5.94
N ILE A 131 -17.99 -9.14 -5.87
CA ILE A 131 -19.11 -9.61 -5.07
C ILE A 131 -18.51 -10.47 -3.97
N THR A 132 -18.70 -10.12 -2.69
CA THR A 132 -18.06 -10.86 -1.58
C THR A 132 -18.69 -12.22 -1.31
N ASP A 133 -19.96 -12.38 -1.71
CA ASP A 133 -20.83 -13.50 -1.40
C ASP A 133 -21.87 -13.62 -2.53
N VAL A 134 -21.87 -14.75 -3.23
CA VAL A 134 -22.80 -15.00 -4.34
C VAL A 134 -23.97 -15.86 -3.88
N ASP A 135 -25.08 -15.82 -4.59
CA ASP A 135 -26.18 -16.75 -4.30
C ASP A 135 -25.76 -18.22 -4.48
N ASP A 136 -26.44 -19.13 -3.78
CA ASP A 136 -26.16 -20.57 -3.79
C ASP A 136 -26.17 -21.19 -5.20
N ALA A 137 -26.88 -20.60 -6.17
CA ALA A 137 -26.94 -21.10 -7.54
C ALA A 137 -25.63 -20.84 -8.30
N HIS A 138 -24.85 -19.85 -7.87
CA HIS A 138 -23.56 -19.47 -8.44
C HIS A 138 -22.37 -19.91 -7.57
N SER A 139 -22.65 -20.47 -6.39
CA SER A 139 -21.64 -21.09 -5.55
C SER A 139 -21.29 -22.50 -6.02
N PRO A 140 -20.01 -22.90 -6.02
CA PRO A 140 -19.64 -24.31 -6.21
C PRO A 140 -19.85 -25.16 -4.93
N GLU A 141 -20.25 -24.56 -3.80
CA GLU A 141 -20.59 -25.21 -2.54
C GLU A 141 -21.82 -24.52 -1.90
N PRO A 142 -22.99 -25.18 -1.80
CA PRO A 142 -24.18 -24.53 -1.26
C PRO A 142 -24.03 -24.19 0.24
N GLY A 143 -24.64 -23.08 0.66
CA GLY A 143 -24.69 -22.65 2.05
C GLY A 143 -23.43 -21.96 2.55
N CYS A 144 -22.60 -21.45 1.64
CA CYS A 144 -21.44 -20.63 1.98
C CYS A 144 -21.81 -19.13 1.96
N ASP A 145 -21.01 -18.31 2.65
CA ASP A 145 -21.25 -16.88 2.87
C ASP A 145 -20.01 -16.00 2.59
N ALA A 146 -19.00 -16.58 1.94
CA ALA A 146 -17.68 -15.97 1.70
C ALA A 146 -17.04 -16.48 0.40
N ASP A 147 -17.86 -16.80 -0.60
CA ASP A 147 -17.48 -17.30 -1.91
C ASP A 147 -17.40 -16.16 -2.92
N SER A 148 -16.38 -15.32 -2.73
CA SER A 148 -16.14 -14.14 -3.54
C SER A 148 -16.03 -14.41 -5.04
N ALA A 149 -16.54 -13.48 -5.85
CA ALA A 149 -16.53 -13.51 -7.30
C ALA A 149 -16.37 -12.10 -7.91
N ILE A 150 -16.17 -12.02 -9.23
CA ILE A 150 -16.19 -10.75 -9.97
C ILE A 150 -17.38 -10.73 -10.92
N GLY A 151 -18.23 -9.72 -10.75
CA GLY A 151 -19.32 -9.37 -11.65
C GLY A 151 -18.94 -8.24 -12.61
N VAL A 152 -19.81 -7.98 -13.59
CA VAL A 152 -19.69 -6.84 -14.49
C VAL A 152 -21.05 -6.28 -14.86
N ALA A 153 -21.15 -4.96 -14.97
CA ALA A 153 -22.32 -4.27 -15.52
C ALA A 153 -21.91 -3.39 -16.69
N THR A 154 -22.83 -3.15 -17.62
CA THR A 154 -22.60 -2.27 -18.78
C THR A 154 -23.55 -1.08 -18.82
N SER A 155 -23.12 0.03 -19.42
CA SER A 155 -23.96 1.20 -19.63
C SER A 155 -23.55 2.00 -20.87
N ALA A 156 -24.49 2.77 -21.41
CA ALA A 156 -24.19 3.80 -22.42
C ALA A 156 -23.58 5.07 -21.80
N SER A 157 -23.68 5.23 -20.47
CA SER A 157 -23.27 6.41 -19.72
C SER A 157 -22.36 6.00 -18.56
N PRO A 158 -21.34 6.81 -18.20
CA PRO A 158 -20.45 6.49 -17.07
C PRO A 158 -21.20 6.51 -15.72
N VAL A 159 -22.37 7.16 -15.65
CA VAL A 159 -23.17 7.23 -14.41
C VAL A 159 -24.36 6.28 -14.42
N GLY A 160 -24.41 5.36 -15.38
CA GLY A 160 -25.52 4.45 -15.55
C GLY A 160 -26.72 5.05 -16.31
N PRO A 161 -27.88 4.37 -16.30
CA PRO A 161 -28.15 3.16 -15.52
C PRO A 161 -27.25 1.99 -15.93
N TRP A 162 -26.74 1.27 -14.93
CA TRP A 162 -25.89 0.11 -15.13
C TRP A 162 -26.75 -1.15 -15.28
N GLN A 163 -26.45 -1.95 -16.30
CA GLN A 163 -27.12 -3.22 -16.59
C GLN A 163 -26.16 -4.37 -16.23
N PRO A 164 -26.39 -5.06 -15.10
CA PRO A 164 -25.58 -6.20 -14.70
C PRO A 164 -25.65 -7.32 -15.72
N ALA A 165 -24.51 -7.96 -15.99
CA ALA A 165 -24.50 -9.22 -16.71
C ALA A 165 -25.07 -10.33 -15.82
N PRO A 166 -25.81 -11.30 -16.38
CA PRO A 166 -26.38 -12.40 -15.59
C PRO A 166 -25.33 -13.41 -15.10
N GLY A 167 -24.13 -13.41 -15.69
CA GLY A 167 -23.04 -14.31 -15.34
C GLY A 167 -21.91 -13.60 -14.59
N LEU A 168 -21.04 -14.40 -13.97
CA LEU A 168 -19.80 -13.94 -13.34
C LEU A 168 -18.66 -13.90 -14.37
N VAL A 169 -17.83 -12.86 -14.32
CA VAL A 169 -16.60 -12.80 -15.10
C VAL A 169 -15.57 -13.76 -14.52
N VAL A 170 -15.46 -13.78 -13.19
CA VAL A 170 -14.65 -14.75 -12.44
C VAL A 170 -15.53 -15.38 -11.36
N ALA A 171 -15.78 -16.68 -11.49
CA ALA A 171 -16.55 -17.44 -10.52
C ALA A 171 -15.77 -17.68 -9.21
N PRO A 172 -16.44 -18.06 -8.11
CA PRO A 172 -15.75 -18.40 -6.87
C PRO A 172 -14.71 -19.49 -7.06
N ARG A 173 -13.52 -19.27 -6.50
CA ARG A 173 -12.36 -20.16 -6.69
C ARG A 173 -12.17 -21.05 -5.47
N ARG A 174 -12.55 -22.32 -5.55
CA ARG A 174 -12.39 -23.27 -4.43
C ARG A 174 -10.90 -23.47 -4.10
N ALA A 175 -10.54 -23.31 -2.82
CA ALA A 175 -9.20 -23.54 -2.29
C ALA A 175 -9.04 -24.90 -1.60
N ALA A 176 -10.11 -25.39 -0.97
CA ALA A 176 -10.19 -26.70 -0.31
C ALA A 176 -11.66 -27.17 -0.23
N PRO A 177 -11.96 -28.41 0.18
CA PRO A 177 -13.34 -28.85 0.40
C PRO A 177 -14.12 -27.97 1.39
N GLY A 178 -15.45 -27.90 1.22
CA GLY A 178 -16.34 -27.03 2.00
C GLY A 178 -16.21 -25.55 1.62
N CYS A 179 -16.65 -24.67 2.52
CA CYS A 179 -16.63 -23.21 2.34
C CYS A 179 -15.21 -22.61 2.49
N LYS A 180 -14.27 -23.07 1.68
CA LYS A 180 -12.88 -22.58 1.64
C LYS A 180 -12.55 -22.12 0.23
N PHE A 181 -12.49 -20.80 0.07
CA PHE A 181 -12.29 -20.13 -1.21
C PHE A 181 -11.01 -19.30 -1.23
N HIS A 182 -10.40 -19.21 -2.41
CA HIS A 182 -9.46 -18.15 -2.72
C HIS A 182 -10.23 -16.85 -2.97
N TRP A 183 -9.64 -15.74 -2.54
CA TRP A 183 -10.19 -14.40 -2.70
C TRP A 183 -10.17 -14.01 -4.17
N THR A 184 -11.35 -13.69 -4.69
CA THR A 184 -11.58 -13.29 -6.08
C THR A 184 -12.08 -11.86 -6.05
N TYR A 185 -11.14 -10.96 -5.79
CA TYR A 185 -11.36 -9.54 -5.53
C TYR A 185 -10.64 -8.67 -6.54
N ASP A 186 -10.87 -7.36 -6.43
CA ASP A 186 -10.08 -6.27 -7.01
C ASP A 186 -9.79 -6.43 -8.51
N PRO A 187 -10.83 -6.40 -9.36
CA PRO A 187 -10.64 -6.42 -10.81
C PRO A 187 -9.87 -5.18 -11.27
N ASP A 188 -8.98 -5.35 -12.25
CA ASP A 188 -8.36 -4.27 -13.03
C ASP A 188 -8.29 -4.66 -14.50
N VAL A 189 -8.58 -3.73 -15.42
CA VAL A 189 -8.66 -4.01 -16.86
C VAL A 189 -7.59 -3.27 -17.65
N LEU A 190 -6.58 -4.04 -18.09
CA LEU A 190 -5.60 -3.54 -19.04
C LEU A 190 -6.11 -3.68 -20.48
N THR A 191 -6.23 -2.54 -21.16
CA THR A 191 -6.53 -2.49 -22.60
C THR A 191 -5.27 -2.31 -23.44
N GLN A 192 -5.04 -3.23 -24.37
CA GLN A 192 -3.95 -3.17 -25.33
C GLN A 192 -4.31 -2.31 -26.55
N GLU A 193 -3.28 -1.77 -27.23
CA GLU A 193 -3.43 -1.01 -28.47
C GLU A 193 -4.07 -1.83 -29.61
N ASP A 194 -3.91 -3.16 -29.59
CA ASP A 194 -4.51 -4.08 -30.55
C ASP A 194 -5.95 -4.48 -30.20
N GLY A 195 -6.54 -3.86 -29.18
CA GLY A 195 -7.92 -4.13 -28.74
C GLY A 195 -8.08 -5.39 -27.89
N ARG A 196 -6.99 -6.10 -27.53
CA ARG A 196 -7.08 -7.17 -26.53
C ARG A 196 -7.19 -6.58 -25.13
N HIS A 197 -7.97 -7.25 -24.28
CA HIS A 197 -8.15 -6.85 -22.88
C HIS A 197 -7.71 -7.99 -21.96
N TYR A 198 -7.16 -7.61 -20.81
CA TYR A 198 -6.74 -8.51 -19.76
C TYR A 198 -7.39 -8.07 -18.46
N LEU A 199 -7.90 -9.03 -17.69
CA LEU A 199 -8.40 -8.81 -16.34
C LEU A 199 -7.32 -9.29 -15.36
N TYR A 200 -6.89 -8.39 -14.49
CA TYR A 200 -6.15 -8.74 -13.28
C TYR A 200 -7.15 -8.88 -12.14
N TYR A 201 -6.93 -9.85 -11.26
CA TYR A 201 -7.81 -10.11 -10.13
C TYR A 201 -7.12 -10.95 -9.05
N GLY A 202 -7.75 -11.02 -7.89
CA GLY A 202 -7.28 -11.77 -6.73
C GLY A 202 -6.77 -10.86 -5.63
N SER A 203 -6.41 -11.45 -4.51
CA SER A 203 -5.95 -10.73 -3.31
C SER A 203 -5.10 -11.71 -2.46
N TYR A 204 -4.81 -11.36 -1.20
CA TYR A 204 -3.91 -12.13 -0.33
C TYR A 204 -4.24 -13.63 -0.31
N GLY A 205 -5.52 -13.99 -0.14
CA GLY A 205 -5.99 -15.37 -0.07
C GLY A 205 -5.97 -16.08 -1.41
N GLY A 206 -4.80 -16.45 -1.93
CA GLY A 206 -4.64 -17.22 -3.17
C GLY A 206 -3.74 -16.57 -4.21
N GLY A 207 -3.33 -15.32 -3.98
CA GLY A 207 -2.48 -14.56 -4.88
C GLY A 207 -3.26 -13.87 -6.00
N MET A 208 -2.52 -13.09 -6.79
CA MET A 208 -3.06 -12.30 -7.89
C MET A 208 -2.82 -13.00 -9.23
N PHE A 209 -3.77 -12.85 -10.13
CA PHE A 209 -3.79 -13.50 -11.43
C PHE A 209 -4.10 -12.49 -12.53
N VAL A 210 -3.66 -12.82 -13.73
CA VAL A 210 -4.07 -12.15 -14.96
C VAL A 210 -4.60 -13.18 -15.94
N GLN A 211 -5.66 -12.83 -16.64
CA GLN A 211 -6.23 -13.65 -17.68
C GLN A 211 -6.83 -12.76 -18.78
N ARG A 212 -6.83 -13.25 -20.02
CA ARG A 212 -7.42 -12.51 -21.14
C ARG A 212 -8.94 -12.42 -20.95
N LEU A 213 -9.53 -11.28 -21.27
CA LEU A 213 -10.98 -11.15 -21.39
C LEU A 213 -11.45 -11.64 -22.77
N ALA A 214 -12.62 -12.27 -22.80
CA ALA A 214 -13.35 -12.53 -24.03
C ALA A 214 -13.63 -11.20 -24.77
N SER A 215 -13.88 -11.28 -26.08
CA SER A 215 -14.05 -10.08 -26.92
C SER A 215 -15.24 -9.21 -26.50
N ASP A 216 -16.25 -9.78 -25.86
CA ASP A 216 -17.40 -9.05 -25.33
C ASP A 216 -17.12 -8.39 -23.96
N GLY A 217 -15.99 -8.69 -23.32
CA GLY A 217 -15.62 -8.22 -21.99
C GLY A 217 -16.42 -8.84 -20.85
N LEU A 218 -17.27 -9.83 -21.10
CA LEU A 218 -18.21 -10.37 -20.10
C LEU A 218 -17.74 -11.69 -19.46
N ALA A 219 -16.66 -12.27 -19.97
CA ALA A 219 -16.09 -13.52 -19.46
C ALA A 219 -14.57 -13.54 -19.64
N LEU A 220 -13.91 -14.46 -18.94
CA LEU A 220 -12.50 -14.77 -19.15
C LEU A 220 -12.27 -15.75 -20.30
N ALA A 221 -11.09 -15.67 -20.92
CA ALA A 221 -10.62 -16.54 -21.99
C ALA A 221 -9.20 -17.03 -21.70
N GLY A 222 -8.89 -18.29 -22.09
CA GLY A 222 -7.57 -18.88 -21.85
C GLY A 222 -7.40 -19.40 -20.42
N ALA A 223 -6.15 -19.48 -19.96
CA ALA A 223 -5.81 -19.93 -18.61
C ALA A 223 -5.26 -18.76 -17.77
N PRO A 224 -5.50 -18.75 -16.45
CA PRO A 224 -4.97 -17.71 -15.58
C PRO A 224 -3.46 -17.86 -15.38
N THR A 225 -2.75 -16.74 -15.32
CA THR A 225 -1.33 -16.66 -14.98
C THR A 225 -1.17 -15.97 -13.63
N ARG A 226 -0.47 -16.58 -12.67
CA ARG A 226 -0.21 -15.95 -11.37
C ARG A 226 0.84 -14.86 -11.52
N VAL A 227 0.54 -13.65 -11.04
CA VAL A 227 1.40 -12.46 -11.12
C VAL A 227 1.77 -11.87 -9.76
N GLY A 228 1.09 -12.32 -8.70
CA GLY A 228 1.41 -11.97 -7.31
C GLY A 228 1.27 -13.18 -6.40
N THR A 229 2.17 -13.31 -5.42
CA THR A 229 2.14 -14.41 -4.47
C THR A 229 1.01 -14.29 -3.46
N THR A 230 0.66 -15.41 -2.82
CA THR A 230 -0.31 -15.47 -1.71
C THR A 230 0.22 -14.71 -0.49
N TRP A 231 -0.69 -14.17 0.32
CA TRP A 231 -0.44 -13.46 1.58
C TRP A 231 0.36 -12.14 1.46
N ARG A 232 0.61 -11.66 0.24
CA ARG A 232 1.35 -10.41 0.03
C ARG A 232 0.53 -9.27 -0.55
N TYR A 233 -0.21 -9.50 -1.63
CA TYR A 233 -0.69 -8.42 -2.50
C TYR A 233 -2.20 -8.46 -2.77
N GLU A 234 -2.78 -7.28 -2.97
CA GLU A 234 -4.15 -7.03 -3.46
C GLU A 234 -4.21 -5.73 -4.27
N GLY A 235 -5.39 -5.36 -4.78
CA GLY A 235 -5.62 -4.07 -5.46
C GLY A 235 -4.74 -3.91 -6.70
N ALA A 236 -4.90 -4.80 -7.69
CA ALA A 236 -4.16 -4.73 -8.94
C ALA A 236 -4.44 -3.41 -9.66
N GLU A 237 -3.42 -2.80 -10.25
CA GLU A 237 -3.55 -1.68 -11.18
C GLU A 237 -2.40 -1.77 -12.18
N VAL A 238 -2.72 -1.87 -13.47
CA VAL A 238 -1.72 -2.08 -14.51
C VAL A 238 -1.72 -1.01 -15.58
N VAL A 239 -0.58 -0.32 -15.70
CA VAL A 239 -0.36 0.69 -16.74
C VAL A 239 0.82 0.35 -17.64
N LYS A 240 0.76 0.81 -18.89
CA LYS A 240 1.86 0.73 -19.85
C LYS A 240 2.65 2.04 -19.86
N HIS A 241 3.95 1.97 -19.61
CA HIS A 241 4.85 3.13 -19.66
C HIS A 241 6.22 2.72 -20.20
N GLY A 242 6.83 3.52 -21.08
CA GLY A 242 8.19 3.27 -21.57
C GLY A 242 8.42 1.86 -22.14
N GLY A 243 7.42 1.28 -22.81
CA GLY A 243 7.48 -0.07 -23.39
C GLY A 243 7.33 -1.23 -22.38
N HIS A 244 7.03 -0.95 -21.12
CA HIS A 244 6.83 -1.95 -20.07
C HIS A 244 5.42 -1.87 -19.50
N TYR A 245 4.96 -2.97 -18.92
CA TYR A 245 3.77 -3.03 -18.06
C TYR A 245 4.21 -2.91 -16.61
N TYR A 246 3.52 -2.10 -15.82
CA TYR A 246 3.79 -1.94 -14.40
C TYR A 246 2.57 -2.41 -13.62
N LEU A 247 2.73 -3.45 -12.80
CA LEU A 247 1.71 -3.92 -11.86
C LEU A 247 1.95 -3.22 -10.54
N PHE A 248 1.08 -2.28 -10.22
CA PHE A 248 0.92 -1.72 -8.89
C PHE A 248 0.06 -2.68 -8.07
N ALA A 249 0.48 -2.94 -6.84
CA ALA A 249 -0.27 -3.77 -5.91
C ALA A 249 0.00 -3.34 -4.48
N SER A 250 -1.05 -3.32 -3.68
CA SER A 250 -0.97 -2.93 -2.27
C SER A 250 -0.76 -4.13 -1.38
N ALA A 251 -0.23 -3.91 -0.19
CA ALA A 251 0.07 -5.00 0.73
C ALA A 251 -0.16 -4.65 2.19
N THR A 252 -0.34 -5.69 3.02
CA THR A 252 -0.69 -5.66 4.45
C THR A 252 -2.11 -5.18 4.74
N ASN A 253 -2.51 -5.04 5.99
CA ASN A 253 -3.91 -4.77 6.30
C ASN A 253 -4.27 -3.29 6.06
N CYS A 254 -5.15 -3.00 5.09
CA CYS A 254 -5.72 -1.67 4.82
C CYS A 254 -6.42 -1.06 6.03
N CYS A 255 -6.97 -1.91 6.88
CA CYS A 255 -8.19 -1.61 7.61
C CYS A 255 -8.01 -1.82 9.13
N ALA A 256 -6.77 -1.71 9.62
CA ALA A 256 -6.41 -1.82 11.04
C ALA A 256 -6.37 -0.45 11.77
N GLY A 257 -7.21 0.51 11.39
CA GLY A 257 -7.28 1.83 12.03
C GLY A 257 -5.91 2.54 12.12
N PRO A 258 -5.45 3.01 13.29
CA PRO A 258 -4.15 3.69 13.47
C PRO A 258 -2.92 2.79 13.29
N LEU A 259 -3.15 1.48 13.12
CA LEU A 259 -2.12 0.45 12.95
C LEU A 259 -2.05 -0.08 11.52
N THR A 260 -2.87 0.42 10.59
CA THR A 260 -2.72 0.10 9.16
C THR A 260 -1.31 0.46 8.68
N GLY A 261 -0.59 -0.54 8.18
CA GLY A 261 0.72 -0.38 7.53
C GLY A 261 0.62 -0.56 6.02
N TYR A 262 -0.59 -0.44 5.48
CA TYR A 262 -0.89 -0.58 4.06
C TYR A 262 0.02 0.32 3.22
N ALA A 263 0.55 -0.24 2.13
CA ALA A 263 1.50 0.45 1.28
C ALA A 263 1.48 -0.09 -0.14
N LEU A 264 1.83 0.75 -1.09
CA LEU A 264 1.86 0.40 -2.51
C LEU A 264 3.25 -0.05 -2.98
N TYR A 265 3.27 -1.12 -3.77
CA TYR A 265 4.47 -1.69 -4.40
C TYR A 265 4.26 -1.81 -5.91
N VAL A 266 5.37 -1.94 -6.65
CA VAL A 266 5.33 -2.13 -8.10
C VAL A 266 6.37 -3.13 -8.60
N GLY A 267 5.98 -3.92 -9.59
CA GLY A 267 6.86 -4.71 -10.45
C GLY A 267 6.60 -4.38 -11.92
N ARG A 268 7.54 -4.69 -12.81
CA ARG A 268 7.40 -4.44 -14.24
C ARG A 268 7.66 -5.68 -15.10
N ALA A 269 7.00 -5.73 -16.25
CA ALA A 269 7.08 -6.82 -17.21
C ALA A 269 7.17 -6.31 -18.65
N THR A 270 7.61 -7.16 -19.57
CA THR A 270 7.60 -6.88 -21.03
C THR A 270 6.35 -7.42 -21.72
N ARG A 271 5.52 -8.18 -20.99
CA ARG A 271 4.25 -8.75 -21.44
C ARG A 271 3.18 -8.51 -20.38
N PRO A 272 1.89 -8.39 -20.75
CA PRO A 272 0.79 -8.28 -19.78
C PRO A 272 0.82 -9.40 -18.74
N GLU A 273 1.16 -10.62 -19.16
CA GLU A 273 1.11 -11.79 -18.30
C GLU A 273 2.27 -11.90 -17.29
N GLY A 274 3.21 -10.95 -17.31
CA GLY A 274 4.40 -11.00 -16.47
C GLY A 274 5.57 -11.79 -17.10
N PRO A 275 6.52 -12.27 -16.27
CA PRO A 275 6.61 -12.05 -14.83
C PRO A 275 6.84 -10.58 -14.48
N PHE A 276 6.29 -10.12 -13.35
CA PHE A 276 6.46 -8.75 -12.87
C PHE A 276 7.63 -8.71 -11.88
N LEU A 277 8.76 -8.19 -12.36
CA LEU A 277 9.99 -8.11 -11.58
C LEU A 277 10.13 -6.74 -10.94
N ASP A 278 10.62 -6.68 -9.71
CA ASP A 278 10.96 -5.43 -9.04
C ASP A 278 12.28 -4.81 -9.55
N ARG A 279 12.69 -3.69 -8.96
CA ARG A 279 13.92 -2.97 -9.34
C ARG A 279 15.19 -3.82 -9.18
N HIS A 280 15.14 -4.85 -8.34
CA HIS A 280 16.24 -5.79 -8.10
C HIS A 280 16.10 -7.08 -8.91
N GLY A 281 15.08 -7.19 -9.76
CA GLY A 281 14.84 -8.36 -10.60
C GLY A 281 14.15 -9.51 -9.88
N ILE A 282 13.55 -9.27 -8.71
CA ILE A 282 12.82 -10.30 -7.96
C ILE A 282 11.34 -10.28 -8.35
N ASP A 283 10.79 -11.46 -8.62
CA ASP A 283 9.41 -11.63 -9.05
C ASP A 283 8.41 -11.40 -7.90
N MET A 284 7.34 -10.66 -8.16
CA MET A 284 6.21 -10.46 -7.23
C MET A 284 5.43 -11.75 -6.95
N ALA A 285 5.54 -12.76 -7.83
CA ALA A 285 4.92 -14.07 -7.67
C ALA A 285 5.80 -15.12 -6.96
N ALA A 286 7.03 -14.76 -6.57
CA ALA A 286 7.97 -15.64 -5.89
C ALA A 286 7.68 -15.78 -4.39
N ALA A 287 8.18 -16.86 -3.78
CA ALA A 287 8.14 -17.09 -2.34
C ALA A 287 8.94 -16.01 -1.58
N ARG A 288 10.16 -15.76 -2.03
CA ARG A 288 10.94 -14.57 -1.67
C ARG A 288 10.46 -13.40 -2.50
N VAL A 289 9.55 -12.65 -1.92
CA VAL A 289 8.68 -11.78 -2.70
C VAL A 289 9.41 -10.51 -3.10
N GLY A 290 9.44 -10.24 -4.41
CA GLY A 290 9.87 -8.95 -4.95
C GLY A 290 8.79 -7.89 -4.82
N GLY A 291 9.15 -6.64 -5.02
CA GLY A 291 8.22 -5.52 -5.18
C GLY A 291 8.87 -4.22 -4.75
N THR A 292 8.95 -3.25 -5.68
CA THR A 292 9.58 -1.95 -5.40
C THR A 292 8.57 -1.09 -4.62
N PRO A 293 8.88 -0.61 -3.40
CA PRO A 293 7.98 0.30 -2.69
C PRO A 293 7.78 1.61 -3.48
N VAL A 294 6.54 2.05 -3.63
CA VAL A 294 6.18 3.28 -4.37
C VAL A 294 5.57 4.33 -3.46
N LEU A 295 4.65 3.90 -2.59
CA LEU A 295 3.91 4.79 -1.71
C LEU A 295 3.85 4.19 -0.29
N PRO A 296 4.97 4.22 0.45
CA PRO A 296 4.96 3.93 1.88
C PRO A 296 4.48 5.14 2.68
N GLN A 297 4.00 4.89 3.90
CA GLN A 297 3.75 5.95 4.88
C GLN A 297 5.05 6.70 5.26
N SER A 298 4.98 8.02 5.38
CA SER A 298 6.15 8.90 5.56
C SER A 298 6.30 9.47 6.98
N GLY A 299 5.42 9.07 7.91
CA GLY A 299 5.45 9.52 9.30
C GLY A 299 4.71 10.84 9.54
N ASN A 300 4.03 11.37 8.53
CA ASN A 300 3.02 12.41 8.69
C ASN A 300 1.70 11.82 9.23
N ARG A 301 0.56 12.51 9.04
CA ARG A 301 -0.74 12.04 9.53
C ARG A 301 -1.35 10.91 8.68
N TRP A 302 -0.94 10.78 7.42
CA TRP A 302 -1.52 9.84 6.46
C TRP A 302 -0.79 8.50 6.55
N ILE A 303 -1.54 7.48 6.95
CA ILE A 303 -1.06 6.10 7.09
C ILE A 303 -1.88 5.17 6.21
N GLY A 304 -1.37 3.98 5.95
CA GLY A 304 -2.04 3.01 5.11
C GLY A 304 -2.37 3.47 3.68
N PRO A 305 -1.51 4.21 2.95
CA PRO A 305 -1.83 4.60 1.59
C PRO A 305 -1.76 3.40 0.62
N GLY A 306 -2.82 3.19 -0.17
CA GLY A 306 -2.84 2.13 -1.17
C GLY A 306 -4.19 2.01 -1.86
N HIS A 307 -4.39 0.90 -2.55
CA HIS A 307 -5.49 0.60 -3.47
C HIS A 307 -5.77 1.77 -4.41
N ASN A 308 -5.06 1.79 -5.52
CA ASN A 308 -4.87 2.99 -6.31
C ASN A 308 -5.27 2.81 -7.77
N THR A 309 -5.55 3.92 -8.44
CA THR A 309 -5.56 3.99 -9.91
C THR A 309 -4.48 4.94 -10.38
N VAL A 310 -3.76 4.58 -11.44
CA VAL A 310 -2.69 5.37 -12.03
C VAL A 310 -3.14 5.88 -13.40
N PHE A 311 -3.14 7.19 -13.59
CA PHE A 311 -3.67 7.79 -14.80
C PHE A 311 -2.86 9.00 -15.23
N GLN A 312 -3.06 9.43 -16.47
CA GLN A 312 -2.52 10.69 -16.98
C GLN A 312 -3.58 11.78 -16.94
N ASP A 313 -3.23 12.96 -16.48
CA ASP A 313 -4.09 14.13 -16.58
C ASP A 313 -4.18 14.65 -18.03
N GLY A 314 -4.94 15.73 -18.23
CA GLY A 314 -5.12 16.34 -19.55
C GLY A 314 -3.80 16.78 -20.20
N ALA A 315 -2.78 17.14 -19.42
CA ALA A 315 -1.45 17.54 -19.88
C ALA A 315 -0.45 16.37 -19.97
N GLY A 316 -0.89 15.13 -19.76
CA GLY A 316 -0.05 13.93 -19.85
C GLY A 316 0.86 13.70 -18.64
N GLN A 317 0.68 14.44 -17.54
CA GLN A 317 1.36 14.15 -16.28
C GLN A 317 0.73 12.92 -15.64
N TRP A 318 1.56 12.00 -15.12
CA TRP A 318 1.07 10.86 -14.38
C TRP A 318 0.69 11.24 -12.94
N TRP A 319 -0.42 10.70 -12.49
CA TRP A 319 -0.99 10.86 -11.16
C TRP A 319 -1.44 9.51 -10.64
N THR A 320 -1.56 9.40 -9.33
CA THR A 320 -2.25 8.29 -8.69
C THR A 320 -3.30 8.83 -7.73
N ILE A 321 -4.53 8.32 -7.87
CA ILE A 321 -5.56 8.45 -6.85
C ILE A 321 -5.55 7.17 -6.03
N TYR A 322 -5.69 7.28 -4.72
CA TYR A 322 -5.58 6.16 -3.77
C TYR A 322 -6.33 6.52 -2.49
N HIS A 323 -6.53 5.56 -1.59
CA HIS A 323 -7.06 5.89 -0.26
C HIS A 323 -5.97 5.89 0.81
N ALA A 324 -6.16 6.69 1.86
CA ALA A 324 -5.34 6.65 3.06
C ALA A 324 -6.18 6.91 4.31
N VAL A 325 -5.60 6.59 5.46
CA VAL A 325 -6.22 6.78 6.77
C VAL A 325 -5.55 7.96 7.47
N ASP A 326 -6.36 8.86 8.01
CA ASP A 326 -5.88 9.89 8.92
C ASP A 326 -5.68 9.30 10.31
N ARG A 327 -4.43 9.15 10.76
CA ARG A 327 -4.14 8.53 12.05
C ARG A 327 -4.73 9.27 13.26
N ASN A 328 -5.11 10.54 13.09
CA ASN A 328 -5.71 11.34 14.17
C ASN A 328 -7.22 11.12 14.28
N GLU A 329 -7.83 10.52 13.25
CA GLU A 329 -9.24 10.16 13.22
C GLU A 329 -9.42 8.95 12.28
N PRO A 330 -8.91 7.77 12.69
CA PRO A 330 -8.73 6.63 11.79
C PRO A 330 -9.99 5.79 11.59
N TYR A 331 -10.99 5.94 12.45
CA TYR A 331 -12.23 5.18 12.39
C TYR A 331 -13.38 6.01 11.85
N PHE A 332 -14.27 5.36 11.10
CA PHE A 332 -15.49 5.98 10.63
C PHE A 332 -16.42 6.22 11.82
N ALA A 333 -17.12 5.23 12.38
CA ALA A 333 -17.95 5.46 13.58
C ALA A 333 -18.44 4.18 14.28
N ALA A 334 -18.11 3.01 13.73
CA ALA A 334 -18.38 1.70 14.33
C ALA A 334 -17.03 1.06 14.71
N PRO A 335 -17.00 0.11 15.65
CA PRO A 335 -15.86 -0.80 15.73
C PRO A 335 -15.62 -1.38 14.33
N ASP A 336 -14.35 -1.42 13.94
CA ASP A 336 -13.84 -2.13 12.76
C ASP A 336 -14.08 -1.49 11.37
N LEU A 337 -14.77 -0.34 11.27
CA LEU A 337 -14.80 0.41 10.00
C LEU A 337 -13.73 1.51 9.98
N THR A 338 -12.61 1.24 9.32
CA THR A 338 -11.53 2.19 9.09
C THR A 338 -11.96 3.27 8.09
N ARG A 339 -11.65 4.53 8.39
CA ARG A 339 -11.95 5.68 7.55
C ARG A 339 -10.89 5.85 6.46
N ARG A 340 -11.24 5.53 5.22
CA ARG A 340 -10.36 5.54 4.04
C ARG A 340 -10.74 6.72 3.14
N LEU A 341 -9.95 7.79 3.19
CA LEU A 341 -10.20 9.03 2.45
C LEU A 341 -9.51 9.00 1.09
N ALA A 342 -10.15 9.54 0.05
CA ALA A 342 -9.55 9.66 -1.28
C ALA A 342 -8.44 10.73 -1.29
N MET A 343 -7.30 10.34 -1.85
CA MET A 343 -6.06 11.09 -1.90
C MET A 343 -5.55 11.13 -3.33
N LEU A 344 -4.82 12.18 -3.70
CA LEU A 344 -4.18 12.32 -5.00
C LEU A 344 -2.72 12.69 -4.81
N ASP A 345 -1.81 12.08 -5.56
CA ASP A 345 -0.43 12.56 -5.65
C ASP A 345 0.19 12.30 -7.03
N ARG A 346 1.14 13.17 -7.40
CA ARG A 346 1.86 13.10 -8.68
C ARG A 346 2.76 11.87 -8.73
N VAL A 347 2.81 11.20 -9.88
CA VAL A 347 3.76 10.12 -10.18
C VAL A 347 4.82 10.62 -11.15
N ASP A 348 6.09 10.53 -10.76
CA ASP A 348 7.23 10.82 -11.61
C ASP A 348 7.98 9.53 -11.96
N TRP A 349 8.48 9.41 -13.19
CA TRP A 349 9.24 8.24 -13.64
C TRP A 349 10.74 8.53 -13.59
N VAL A 350 11.44 7.96 -12.62
CA VAL A 350 12.89 8.12 -12.41
C VAL A 350 13.59 6.81 -12.72
N ASP A 351 14.51 6.82 -13.67
CA ASP A 351 15.22 5.63 -14.16
C ASP A 351 14.27 4.48 -14.56
N GLY A 352 13.11 4.84 -15.12
CA GLY A 352 12.08 3.88 -15.53
C GLY A 352 11.28 3.27 -14.37
N TRP A 353 11.26 3.88 -13.20
CA TRP A 353 10.44 3.46 -12.05
C TRP A 353 9.58 4.60 -11.51
N PRO A 354 8.34 4.32 -11.06
CA PRO A 354 7.46 5.34 -10.53
C PRO A 354 7.89 5.78 -9.13
N VAL A 355 7.76 7.07 -8.87
CA VAL A 355 8.03 7.72 -7.59
C VAL A 355 6.88 8.68 -7.32
N VAL A 356 6.19 8.50 -6.19
CA VAL A 356 5.05 9.34 -5.81
C VAL A 356 5.51 10.55 -5.00
N ALA A 357 5.02 11.73 -5.35
CA ALA A 357 5.32 13.01 -4.69
C ALA A 357 6.82 13.25 -4.46
N GLY A 358 7.66 12.87 -5.44
CA GLY A 358 9.13 12.98 -5.33
C GLY A 358 9.75 12.09 -4.24
N GLY A 359 9.06 11.03 -3.82
CA GLY A 359 9.53 10.07 -2.80
C GLY A 359 9.18 10.47 -1.37
N ARG A 360 8.31 11.47 -1.18
CA ARG A 360 7.90 11.95 0.16
C ARG A 360 6.73 11.18 0.77
N GLY A 361 6.18 10.21 0.05
CA GLY A 361 4.98 9.49 0.45
C GLY A 361 3.72 10.37 0.28
N PRO A 362 2.61 10.02 0.96
CA PRO A 362 1.33 10.73 0.81
C PRO A 362 1.46 12.19 1.26
N SER A 363 1.02 13.14 0.44
CA SER A 363 1.14 14.57 0.75
C SER A 363 0.17 15.06 1.82
N ASP A 364 0.60 16.01 2.67
CA ASP A 364 -0.21 16.65 3.72
C ASP A 364 -0.17 18.20 3.63
N THR A 365 0.43 18.72 2.56
CA THR A 365 0.59 20.15 2.30
C THR A 365 -0.07 20.52 0.98
N LYS A 366 -0.28 21.83 0.77
CA LYS A 366 -0.74 22.33 -0.52
C LYS A 366 0.34 22.09 -1.58
N LEU A 367 -0.03 21.52 -2.73
CA LEU A 367 0.86 21.21 -3.84
C LEU A 367 0.24 21.67 -5.18
N PRO A 368 1.05 21.83 -6.25
CA PRO A 368 0.54 22.06 -7.61
C PRO A 368 -0.38 20.91 -8.03
N GLY A 369 -1.54 21.23 -8.59
CA GLY A 369 -2.59 20.29 -8.95
C GLY A 369 -2.53 19.78 -10.38
N PRO A 370 -3.35 18.76 -10.70
CA PRO A 370 -3.49 18.23 -12.04
C PRO A 370 -4.09 19.27 -13.01
N SER A 371 -3.85 19.04 -14.30
CA SER A 371 -4.50 19.79 -15.37
C SER A 371 -5.59 18.95 -16.02
N ALA A 372 -6.83 19.44 -16.06
CA ALA A 372 -7.90 18.72 -16.77
C ALA A 372 -7.84 18.88 -18.29
N VAL A 373 -7.16 19.91 -18.80
CA VAL A 373 -7.07 20.21 -20.23
C VAL A 373 -5.68 19.89 -20.78
N ALA A 374 -5.61 19.64 -22.09
CA ALA A 374 -4.34 19.53 -22.80
C ALA A 374 -3.59 20.86 -22.76
N GLY A 375 -2.28 20.80 -22.56
CA GLY A 375 -1.42 21.98 -22.47
C GLY A 375 0.04 21.60 -22.35
N ASP A 376 0.94 22.57 -22.52
CA ASP A 376 2.37 22.35 -22.33
C ASP A 376 2.65 22.07 -20.86
N ALA A 377 3.04 20.85 -20.61
CA ALA A 377 3.20 20.36 -19.27
C ALA A 377 4.46 20.95 -18.61
N ALA A 378 5.44 21.44 -19.37
CA ALA A 378 6.62 22.11 -18.81
C ALA A 378 6.29 23.39 -18.01
N THR A 379 5.23 24.11 -18.37
CA THR A 379 4.78 25.33 -17.67
C THR A 379 3.99 25.07 -16.38
N LEU A 380 3.50 23.85 -16.17
CA LEU A 380 2.65 23.45 -15.03
C LEU A 380 3.39 22.57 -13.99
N ARG A 381 4.70 22.32 -14.20
CA ARG A 381 5.51 21.33 -13.47
C ARG A 381 6.68 21.98 -12.73
N PRO A 382 6.48 22.68 -11.60
CA PRO A 382 7.61 22.94 -10.74
C PRO A 382 8.21 21.58 -10.31
N PRO A 383 9.53 21.38 -10.46
CA PRO A 383 10.21 20.26 -9.83
C PRO A 383 9.81 20.24 -8.37
N LEU A 384 9.44 19.06 -7.88
CA LEU A 384 9.32 18.91 -6.44
C LEU A 384 10.74 19.00 -5.90
N ASP A 385 10.93 19.76 -4.81
CA ASP A 385 12.23 19.80 -4.15
C ASP A 385 12.72 18.37 -3.90
N PRO A 386 14.03 18.11 -4.05
CA PRO A 386 14.58 16.80 -3.76
C PRO A 386 14.21 16.39 -2.32
N PRO A 387 14.03 15.09 -2.05
CA PRO A 387 13.84 14.62 -0.67
C PRO A 387 14.96 15.17 0.22
N ALA A 388 14.66 15.30 1.52
CA ALA A 388 15.63 15.78 2.50
C ALA A 388 16.98 15.03 2.37
N ALA A 389 18.07 15.76 2.57
CA ALA A 389 19.41 15.18 2.51
C ALA A 389 19.52 13.98 3.46
N VAL A 390 20.27 12.96 3.04
CA VAL A 390 20.51 11.76 3.85
C VAL A 390 21.28 12.17 5.11
N ASP A 391 20.72 11.89 6.28
CA ASP A 391 21.34 12.20 7.56
C ASP A 391 22.74 11.58 7.67
N LYS A 392 23.67 12.34 8.24
CA LYS A 392 25.00 11.85 8.59
C LYS A 392 24.89 10.96 9.82
N ALA A 393 25.58 9.81 9.77
CA ALA A 393 25.62 8.86 10.87
C ALA A 393 27.04 8.78 11.45
N ARG A 394 27.21 9.23 12.70
CA ARG A 394 28.49 9.10 13.43
C ARG A 394 28.49 7.83 14.27
N PRO A 395 29.39 6.87 14.05
CA PRO A 395 29.43 5.63 14.83
C PRO A 395 29.51 5.88 16.33
N LEU A 396 28.75 5.11 17.12
CA LEU A 396 28.79 5.12 18.58
C LEU A 396 29.38 3.81 19.10
N TRP A 397 28.87 2.68 18.61
CA TRP A 397 29.39 1.37 18.95
C TRP A 397 29.09 0.34 17.87
N ARG A 398 29.87 -0.74 17.88
CA ARG A 398 29.72 -1.91 17.02
C ARG A 398 29.89 -3.16 17.87
N GLU A 399 28.94 -4.07 17.76
CA GLU A 399 28.99 -5.41 18.32
C GLU A 399 29.18 -6.42 17.18
N THR A 400 30.11 -7.35 17.35
CA THR A 400 30.39 -8.43 16.37
C THR A 400 30.15 -9.82 16.96
N PHE A 401 29.91 -9.90 18.26
CA PHE A 401 29.76 -11.13 19.02
C PHE A 401 30.94 -12.10 18.83
N ALA A 402 32.15 -11.56 18.61
CA ALA A 402 33.35 -12.37 18.36
C ALA A 402 33.93 -13.01 19.64
N GLY A 403 33.56 -12.49 20.81
CA GLY A 403 34.02 -13.01 22.11
C GLY A 403 33.47 -14.40 22.44
N THR A 404 34.02 -15.03 23.49
CA THR A 404 33.54 -16.32 24.02
C THR A 404 32.31 -16.19 24.91
N ARG A 405 31.93 -14.96 25.28
CA ARG A 405 30.75 -14.60 26.06
C ARG A 405 30.17 -13.27 25.54
N LEU A 406 28.88 -13.03 25.83
CA LEU A 406 28.24 -11.74 25.55
C LEU A 406 28.95 -10.61 26.31
N ALA A 407 29.06 -9.44 25.69
CA ALA A 407 29.57 -8.25 26.38
C ALA A 407 28.62 -7.85 27.53
N PRO A 408 29.11 -7.30 28.65
CA PRO A 408 28.29 -6.98 29.83
C PRO A 408 27.09 -6.05 29.58
N ALA A 409 27.12 -5.28 28.50
CA ALA A 409 26.03 -4.40 28.10
C ALA A 409 24.81 -5.14 27.52
N TRP A 410 24.93 -6.44 27.21
CA TRP A 410 23.84 -7.27 26.68
C TRP A 410 23.24 -8.16 27.76
N GLN A 411 21.92 -8.17 27.86
CA GLN A 411 21.17 -8.90 28.87
C GLN A 411 19.95 -9.59 28.24
N TRP A 412 19.70 -10.84 28.63
CA TRP A 412 18.49 -11.54 28.24
C TRP A 412 17.31 -11.01 29.05
N LEU A 413 16.28 -10.50 28.37
CA LEU A 413 14.99 -10.22 29.01
C LEU A 413 14.29 -11.55 29.34
N ARG A 414 14.26 -12.44 28.34
CA ARG A 414 13.91 -13.86 28.45
C ARG A 414 15.00 -14.65 27.73
N ARG A 415 15.55 -15.67 28.39
CA ARG A 415 16.71 -16.41 27.90
C ARG A 415 16.27 -17.70 27.20
N PRO A 416 16.77 -18.00 25.99
CA PRO A 416 16.50 -19.28 25.34
C PRO A 416 17.31 -20.41 26.01
N PRO A 417 16.95 -21.69 25.77
CA PRO A 417 17.73 -22.82 26.26
C PRO A 417 19.22 -22.70 25.93
N ALA A 418 20.09 -23.18 26.83
CA ALA A 418 21.54 -22.97 26.72
C ALA A 418 22.16 -23.52 25.43
N GLY A 419 21.58 -24.58 24.84
CA GLY A 419 22.04 -25.17 23.58
C GLY A 419 21.59 -24.43 22.32
N ASP A 420 20.65 -23.49 22.45
CA ASP A 420 20.00 -22.83 21.31
C ASP A 420 20.73 -21.56 20.88
N TRP A 421 21.72 -21.09 21.63
CA TRP A 421 22.48 -19.90 21.25
C TRP A 421 23.95 -20.00 21.62
N LYS A 422 24.78 -19.27 20.88
CA LYS A 422 26.23 -19.18 21.09
C LYS A 422 26.84 -17.99 20.37
N VAL A 423 27.99 -17.57 20.86
CA VAL A 423 28.78 -16.46 20.30
C VAL A 423 30.15 -16.93 19.82
N GLY A 424 30.86 -16.08 19.09
CA GLY A 424 32.24 -16.29 18.66
C GLY A 424 32.40 -17.48 17.72
N LYS A 425 33.51 -18.21 17.84
CA LYS A 425 33.78 -19.41 17.04
C LYS A 425 32.71 -20.51 17.22
N GLY A 426 31.99 -20.51 18.34
CA GLY A 426 30.87 -21.42 18.57
C GLY A 426 29.73 -21.23 17.55
N ALA A 427 29.56 -20.01 17.04
CA ALA A 427 28.58 -19.65 16.02
C ALA A 427 29.05 -19.95 14.57
N GLY A 428 30.16 -20.66 14.37
CA GLY A 428 30.79 -20.89 13.06
C GLY A 428 31.86 -19.85 12.76
N LYS A 429 31.70 -19.06 11.69
CA LYS A 429 32.67 -18.01 11.28
C LYS A 429 32.64 -16.74 12.16
N GLY A 430 32.09 -16.81 13.38
CA GLY A 430 31.85 -15.67 14.27
C GLY A 430 30.41 -15.14 14.22
N GLY A 431 30.04 -14.32 15.21
CA GLY A 431 28.69 -13.76 15.36
C GLY A 431 27.89 -14.35 16.52
N LEU A 432 26.62 -13.97 16.62
CA LEU A 432 25.62 -14.57 17.51
C LEU A 432 24.77 -15.52 16.68
N ALA A 433 24.93 -16.82 16.90
CA ALA A 433 24.03 -17.84 16.37
C ALA A 433 22.96 -18.15 17.41
N TRP A 434 21.70 -18.20 16.97
CA TRP A 434 20.53 -18.37 17.82
C TRP A 434 19.45 -19.12 17.05
N ARG A 435 19.00 -20.27 17.58
CA ARG A 435 17.87 -21.04 17.04
C ARG A 435 16.55 -20.39 17.42
N THR A 436 15.63 -20.27 16.46
CA THR A 436 14.28 -19.78 16.73
C THR A 436 13.58 -20.71 17.73
N GLY A 437 12.85 -20.12 18.68
CA GLY A 437 12.01 -20.85 19.62
C GLY A 437 10.54 -20.56 19.36
N ALA A 438 9.64 -21.45 19.79
CA ALA A 438 8.19 -21.31 19.56
C ALA A 438 7.54 -20.08 20.22
N GLY A 439 8.27 -19.32 21.04
CA GLY A 439 7.78 -18.06 21.58
C GLY A 439 7.72 -16.97 20.51
N ASP A 440 6.87 -15.98 20.74
CA ASP A 440 6.67 -14.84 19.85
C ASP A 440 6.65 -13.52 20.64
N LEU A 441 6.74 -12.40 19.92
CA LEU A 441 6.34 -11.07 20.36
C LEU A 441 5.18 -10.66 19.47
N TYR A 442 3.96 -10.86 19.97
CA TYR A 442 2.73 -10.53 19.25
C TYR A 442 1.53 -10.53 20.21
N GLY A 443 0.89 -9.39 20.38
CA GLY A 443 -0.28 -9.30 21.24
C GLY A 443 0.08 -9.71 22.68
N ASP A 444 -0.79 -10.52 23.31
CA ASP A 444 -0.51 -11.05 24.66
C ASP A 444 0.53 -12.18 24.65
N VAL A 445 0.96 -12.62 23.46
CA VAL A 445 1.96 -13.68 23.31
C VAL A 445 3.35 -13.03 23.41
N ASN A 446 3.77 -12.80 24.65
CA ASN A 446 5.03 -12.12 25.01
C ASN A 446 6.10 -13.10 25.53
N SER A 447 6.26 -14.21 24.82
CA SER A 447 7.03 -15.38 25.27
C SER A 447 8.39 -15.53 24.60
N ALA A 448 8.67 -14.79 23.53
CA ALA A 448 9.95 -14.88 22.83
C ALA A 448 11.13 -14.52 23.73
N ALA A 449 12.24 -15.22 23.54
CA ALA A 449 13.51 -14.79 24.06
C ALA A 449 13.95 -13.48 23.37
N VAL A 450 14.50 -12.54 24.14
CA VAL A 450 14.95 -11.24 23.64
C VAL A 450 16.30 -10.89 24.26
N LEU A 451 17.31 -10.65 23.42
CA LEU A 451 18.62 -10.17 23.87
C LEU A 451 18.66 -8.65 23.79
N THR A 452 18.76 -7.99 24.93
CA THR A 452 18.57 -6.54 25.04
C THR A 452 19.84 -5.79 25.39
N ARG A 453 19.91 -4.52 24.97
CA ARG A 453 20.90 -3.53 25.37
C ARG A 453 20.27 -2.13 25.34
N ALA A 454 20.64 -1.26 26.28
CA ALA A 454 20.23 0.14 26.27
C ALA A 454 20.74 0.88 25.02
N LEU A 455 19.86 1.65 24.38
CA LEU A 455 20.21 2.57 23.29
C LEU A 455 20.81 3.87 23.85
N PRO A 456 21.74 4.49 23.11
CA PRO A 456 22.23 5.82 23.45
C PRO A 456 21.10 6.85 23.27
N PRO A 457 21.02 7.88 24.12
CA PRO A 457 19.97 8.88 24.01
C PRO A 457 20.13 9.74 22.75
N GLY A 458 19.01 10.09 22.14
CA GLY A 458 18.96 10.96 20.96
C GLY A 458 18.63 10.23 19.68
N ASP A 459 18.72 10.94 18.58
CA ASP A 459 18.44 10.37 17.27
C ASP A 459 19.53 9.36 16.91
N VAL A 460 19.11 8.13 16.61
CA VAL A 460 19.99 6.98 16.47
C VAL A 460 19.64 6.17 15.23
N ARG A 461 20.68 5.74 14.50
CA ARG A 461 20.60 4.70 13.47
C ARG A 461 21.12 3.40 14.05
N ILE A 462 20.36 2.33 13.87
CA ILE A 462 20.70 0.96 14.24
C ILE A 462 20.79 0.16 12.95
N GLU A 463 21.87 -0.59 12.76
CA GLU A 463 22.00 -1.50 11.64
C GLU A 463 22.40 -2.89 12.12
N ALA A 464 21.86 -3.92 11.49
CA ALA A 464 22.24 -5.30 11.74
C ALA A 464 22.38 -6.07 10.42
N ARG A 465 23.33 -7.01 10.37
CA ARG A 465 23.41 -7.98 9.28
C ARG A 465 23.04 -9.36 9.81
N VAL A 466 21.87 -9.83 9.40
CA VAL A 466 21.20 -11.05 9.85
C VAL A 466 21.09 -12.08 8.72
N ARG A 467 21.26 -13.35 9.05
CA ARG A 467 20.92 -14.49 8.20
C ARG A 467 19.86 -15.30 8.94
N LEU A 468 18.80 -15.68 8.24
CA LEU A 468 17.78 -16.59 8.75
C LEU A 468 17.70 -17.80 7.82
N ASP A 469 17.95 -18.98 8.37
CA ASP A 469 17.91 -20.24 7.63
C ASP A 469 16.46 -20.75 7.55
N ALA A 470 15.73 -20.21 6.59
CA ALA A 470 14.37 -20.64 6.26
C ALA A 470 14.31 -21.09 4.79
N PRO A 471 13.93 -22.35 4.51
CA PRO A 471 13.71 -22.80 3.13
C PRO A 471 12.53 -22.04 2.52
N GLU A 472 12.59 -21.82 1.21
CA GLU A 472 11.49 -21.20 0.42
C GLU A 472 10.40 -22.24 0.10
N ASP A 473 9.91 -22.89 1.15
CA ASP A 473 8.83 -23.87 1.10
C ASP A 473 7.64 -23.42 1.97
N CYS A 474 6.53 -24.15 1.90
CA CYS A 474 5.33 -23.82 2.68
C CYS A 474 5.48 -24.12 4.19
N CYS A 475 6.57 -24.74 4.62
CA CYS A 475 6.65 -25.39 5.93
C CYS A 475 7.30 -24.52 7.02
N ALA A 476 7.94 -23.41 6.65
CA ALA A 476 8.37 -22.41 7.61
C ALA A 476 7.18 -21.50 7.97
N THR A 477 6.66 -21.59 9.20
CA THR A 477 5.54 -20.76 9.69
C THR A 477 6.00 -19.85 10.81
N HIS A 478 5.73 -18.55 10.67
CA HIS A 478 6.08 -17.48 11.61
C HIS A 478 7.56 -17.40 12.02
N VAL A 479 8.49 -17.94 11.20
CA VAL A 479 9.92 -17.96 11.53
C VAL A 479 10.51 -16.57 11.34
N GLN A 480 11.07 -16.00 12.40
CA GLN A 480 11.50 -14.60 12.40
C GLN A 480 12.87 -14.40 13.03
N ALA A 481 13.65 -13.46 12.49
CA ALA A 481 14.83 -12.92 13.16
C ALA A 481 15.08 -11.45 12.79
N GLY A 482 15.42 -10.63 13.77
CA GLY A 482 15.63 -9.21 13.52
C GLY A 482 15.87 -8.33 14.74
N LEU A 483 15.54 -7.06 14.56
CA LEU A 483 15.69 -5.99 15.53
C LEU A 483 14.32 -5.66 16.14
N VAL A 484 14.31 -5.36 17.43
CA VAL A 484 13.14 -4.81 18.13
C VAL A 484 13.60 -3.59 18.94
N VAL A 485 12.82 -2.53 18.96
CA VAL A 485 13.02 -1.39 19.86
C VAL A 485 11.87 -1.41 20.84
N LEU A 486 12.17 -1.68 22.11
CA LEU A 486 11.16 -1.90 23.15
C LEU A 486 11.07 -0.69 24.08
N GLY A 487 9.83 -0.27 24.35
CA GLY A 487 9.47 0.31 25.64
C GLY A 487 9.22 -0.80 26.66
N ASP A 488 8.31 -1.71 26.30
CA ASP A 488 7.97 -2.94 27.02
C ASP A 488 7.50 -4.01 26.01
N ASP A 489 6.93 -5.12 26.50
CA ASP A 489 6.49 -6.24 25.66
C ASP A 489 5.25 -5.90 24.81
N ASP A 490 4.41 -4.95 25.24
CA ASP A 490 3.17 -4.54 24.57
C ASP A 490 3.32 -3.14 23.92
N ASN A 491 4.56 -2.66 23.77
CA ASN A 491 4.88 -1.34 23.25
C ASN A 491 6.26 -1.36 22.58
N TYR A 492 6.31 -1.73 21.30
CA TYR A 492 7.55 -1.90 20.56
C TYR A 492 7.42 -1.60 19.06
N VAL A 493 8.57 -1.45 18.42
CA VAL A 493 8.70 -1.50 16.95
C VAL A 493 9.65 -2.64 16.57
N LYS A 494 9.27 -3.47 15.60
CA LYS A 494 10.01 -4.64 15.13
C LYS A 494 10.37 -4.51 13.66
N LEU A 495 11.61 -4.85 13.31
CA LEU A 495 12.07 -5.02 11.93
C LEU A 495 12.73 -6.39 11.81
N ALA A 496 12.07 -7.32 11.12
CA ALA A 496 12.48 -8.72 11.08
C ALA A 496 12.42 -9.33 9.68
N VAL A 497 13.37 -10.22 9.38
CA VAL A 497 13.21 -11.17 8.29
C VAL A 497 12.18 -12.19 8.75
N LEU A 498 11.12 -12.37 7.96
CA LEU A 498 10.00 -13.26 8.21
C LEU A 498 9.93 -14.31 7.11
N ALA A 499 9.74 -15.57 7.51
CA ALA A 499 9.32 -16.67 6.64
C ALA A 499 8.04 -17.29 7.20
N ASP A 500 6.97 -17.26 6.42
CA ASP A 500 5.64 -17.71 6.83
C ASP A 500 4.84 -18.35 5.71
N ALA A 501 4.60 -19.65 5.80
CA ALA A 501 3.79 -20.43 4.86
C ALA A 501 4.20 -20.24 3.38
N GLY A 502 5.51 -20.13 3.10
CA GLY A 502 6.05 -19.88 1.76
C GLY A 502 6.19 -18.41 1.38
N LEU A 503 5.81 -17.48 2.24
CA LEU A 503 6.06 -16.04 2.10
C LEU A 503 7.37 -15.66 2.80
N HIS A 504 8.30 -15.03 2.09
CA HIS A 504 9.54 -14.49 2.68
C HIS A 504 9.65 -12.99 2.39
N GLN A 505 9.65 -12.20 3.46
CA GLN A 505 9.69 -10.75 3.40
C GLN A 505 10.43 -10.13 4.60
N VAL A 506 10.79 -8.85 4.52
CA VAL A 506 11.23 -8.09 5.68
C VAL A 506 10.02 -7.35 6.25
N GLU A 507 9.50 -7.83 7.38
CA GLU A 507 8.39 -7.22 8.08
C GLU A 507 8.86 -6.02 8.92
N PHE A 508 8.11 -4.92 8.86
CA PHE A 508 8.25 -3.78 9.75
C PHE A 508 6.95 -3.52 10.51
N ALA A 509 6.91 -3.87 11.77
CA ALA A 509 5.71 -3.86 12.59
C ALA A 509 5.85 -2.94 13.82
N LYS A 510 4.71 -2.53 14.37
CA LYS A 510 4.64 -1.94 15.69
C LYS A 510 3.53 -2.60 16.49
N GLU A 511 3.72 -2.60 17.79
CA GLU A 511 2.71 -2.93 18.77
C GLU A 511 2.58 -1.80 19.77
N GLY A 512 1.36 -1.51 20.20
CA GLY A 512 1.10 -0.53 21.23
C GLY A 512 -0.22 -0.81 21.93
N GLN A 513 -0.45 -0.11 23.03
CA GLN A 513 -1.71 -0.22 23.77
C GLN A 513 -2.92 0.04 22.85
N PRO A 514 -3.94 -0.82 22.86
CA PRO A 514 -5.09 -0.63 22.02
C PRO A 514 -5.88 0.60 22.50
N GLU A 515 -6.46 1.37 21.57
CA GLU A 515 -7.24 2.55 21.97
C GLU A 515 -8.54 2.17 22.71
N GLN A 516 -9.04 0.96 22.48
CA GLN A 516 -10.14 0.32 23.21
C GLN A 516 -9.81 -1.16 23.44
N PRO A 517 -10.36 -1.83 24.47
CA PRO A 517 -9.97 -3.20 24.84
C PRO A 517 -9.96 -4.23 23.69
N ASP A 518 -10.88 -4.11 22.74
CA ASP A 518 -11.04 -5.07 21.63
C ASP A 518 -10.44 -4.59 20.30
N TRP A 519 -9.74 -3.45 20.29
CA TRP A 519 -9.18 -2.88 19.07
C TRP A 519 -7.81 -3.47 18.73
N PRO A 520 -7.42 -3.45 17.44
CA PRO A 520 -6.08 -3.87 17.04
C PRO A 520 -5.00 -3.16 17.85
N ARG A 521 -4.01 -3.94 18.30
CA ARG A 521 -2.79 -3.45 18.97
C ARG A 521 -1.51 -3.69 18.17
N TYR A 522 -1.57 -4.58 17.18
CA TYR A 522 -0.46 -4.90 16.28
C TYR A 522 -0.78 -4.46 14.85
N GLY A 523 0.21 -3.91 14.15
CA GLY A 523 0.13 -3.60 12.74
C GLY A 523 1.49 -3.70 12.07
N ASN A 524 1.50 -4.06 10.79
CA ASN A 524 2.72 -4.26 10.03
C ASN A 524 2.66 -3.64 8.64
N THR A 525 3.85 -3.35 8.11
CA THR A 525 4.14 -3.04 6.71
C THR A 525 5.34 -3.87 6.27
N VAL A 526 5.78 -3.71 5.02
CA VAL A 526 6.92 -4.45 4.46
C VAL A 526 8.08 -3.50 4.13
N ALA A 527 9.25 -3.80 4.67
CA ALA A 527 10.47 -3.02 4.50
C ALA A 527 11.41 -3.60 3.42
N GLY A 528 10.91 -4.50 2.58
CA GLY A 528 11.60 -5.03 1.40
C GLY A 528 11.73 -6.55 1.38
N THR A 529 12.58 -7.03 0.47
CA THR A 529 12.83 -8.44 0.21
C THR A 529 14.09 -8.92 0.94
N PRO A 530 14.06 -10.03 1.71
CA PRO A 530 15.24 -10.54 2.39
C PRO A 530 16.31 -11.01 1.40
N GLY A 531 17.58 -10.71 1.67
CA GLY A 531 18.70 -11.20 0.86
C GLY A 531 19.05 -12.66 1.13
N GLN A 532 19.87 -13.24 0.23
CA GLN A 532 20.43 -14.58 0.38
C GLN A 532 21.98 -14.55 0.38
N PRO A 533 22.65 -15.13 1.38
CA PRO A 533 22.11 -15.60 2.66
C PRO A 533 21.93 -14.46 3.66
N TRP A 534 22.40 -13.25 3.37
CA TRP A 534 22.42 -12.13 4.33
C TRP A 534 21.39 -11.08 3.97
N THR A 535 20.72 -10.56 5.00
CA THR A 535 19.90 -9.37 4.95
C THR A 535 20.49 -8.32 5.88
N TRP A 536 20.60 -7.09 5.41
CA TRP A 536 20.92 -5.93 6.22
C TRP A 536 19.62 -5.24 6.62
N LEU A 537 19.49 -4.92 7.90
CA LEU A 537 18.35 -4.24 8.48
C LEU A 537 18.81 -2.90 9.03
N ARG A 538 18.03 -1.84 8.82
CA ARG A 538 18.29 -0.50 9.36
C ARG A 538 17.03 0.06 9.99
N LEU A 539 17.16 0.54 11.22
CA LEU A 539 16.19 1.38 11.90
C LEU A 539 16.79 2.76 12.13
N GLU A 540 16.03 3.81 11.88
CA GLU A 540 16.36 5.16 12.31
C GLU A 540 15.28 5.70 13.22
N ILE A 541 15.66 6.07 14.43
CA ILE A 541 14.77 6.57 15.47
C ILE A 541 15.07 8.06 15.63
N ARG A 542 14.06 8.89 15.45
CA ARG A 542 14.13 10.35 15.65
C ARG A 542 13.09 10.77 16.67
N ARG A 543 13.47 11.64 17.60
CA ARG A 543 12.49 12.20 18.54
C ARG A 543 11.55 13.17 17.82
N GLN A 544 10.27 13.08 18.11
CA GLN A 544 9.25 14.01 17.60
C GLN A 544 8.24 14.31 18.71
N GLY A 545 8.32 15.52 19.28
CA GLY A 545 7.49 15.89 20.42
C GLY A 545 7.67 14.91 21.58
N SER A 546 6.57 14.29 22.03
CA SER A 546 6.55 13.28 23.09
C SER A 546 6.77 11.84 22.62
N GLY A 547 6.97 11.62 21.32
CA GLY A 547 7.16 10.29 20.74
C GLY A 547 8.36 10.20 19.82
N GLN A 548 8.34 9.19 18.96
CA GLN A 548 9.39 8.88 18.01
C GLN A 548 8.81 8.70 16.60
N GLN A 549 9.56 9.13 15.60
CA GLN A 549 9.46 8.63 14.23
C GLN A 549 10.50 7.54 14.05
N ILE A 550 10.06 6.35 13.65
CA ILE A 550 10.91 5.19 13.42
C ILE A 550 10.78 4.81 11.96
N ALA A 551 11.88 4.91 11.22
CA ALA A 551 11.93 4.56 9.82
C ALA A 551 12.72 3.26 9.62
N ALA A 552 12.28 2.41 8.70
CA ALA A 552 12.89 1.11 8.44
C ALA A 552 13.29 0.91 6.99
N TRP A 553 14.46 0.28 6.82
CA TRP A 553 14.98 -0.16 5.53
C TRP A 553 15.59 -1.55 5.63
N SER A 554 15.66 -2.22 4.49
CA SER A 554 16.43 -3.44 4.32
C SER A 554 17.34 -3.35 3.10
N SER A 555 18.34 -4.22 3.05
CA SER A 555 19.22 -4.36 1.90
C SER A 555 19.66 -5.80 1.72
N GLN A 556 19.75 -6.24 0.48
CA GLN A 556 20.23 -7.59 0.13
C GLN A 556 21.77 -7.65 -0.02
N ASP A 557 22.44 -6.50 -0.15
CA ASP A 557 23.88 -6.40 -0.43
C ASP A 557 24.64 -5.45 0.52
N GLY A 558 23.93 -4.78 1.43
CA GLY A 558 24.45 -3.78 2.35
C GLY A 558 24.76 -2.43 1.71
N ARG A 559 24.42 -2.22 0.43
CA ARG A 559 24.70 -1.01 -0.35
C ARG A 559 23.42 -0.35 -0.85
N ASN A 560 22.57 -1.14 -1.51
CA ASN A 560 21.30 -0.70 -2.05
C ASN A 560 20.22 -0.94 -1.00
N TRP A 561 19.74 0.15 -0.40
CA TRP A 561 18.72 0.11 0.65
C TRP A 561 17.35 0.36 0.06
N VAL A 562 16.42 -0.55 0.34
CA VAL A 562 15.01 -0.51 -0.04
C VAL A 562 14.18 -0.37 1.23
N GLY A 563 13.00 0.21 1.10
CA GLY A 563 12.15 0.57 2.24
C GLY A 563 12.24 2.06 2.54
N GLY A 564 11.68 2.47 3.67
CA GLY A 564 11.48 3.87 4.03
C GLY A 564 10.11 4.18 4.62
N ALA A 565 9.32 3.15 4.94
CA ALA A 565 8.12 3.34 5.74
C ALA A 565 8.50 3.87 7.13
N VAL A 566 7.72 4.85 7.61
CA VAL A 566 7.95 5.51 8.89
C VAL A 566 6.76 5.31 9.80
N TRP A 567 6.97 4.65 10.93
CA TRP A 567 6.02 4.61 12.03
C TRP A 567 6.18 5.82 12.93
N THR A 568 5.06 6.38 13.39
CA THR A 568 5.06 7.24 14.58
C THR A 568 4.57 6.45 15.77
N HIS A 569 5.28 6.54 16.89
CA HIS A 569 5.00 5.73 18.06
C HIS A 569 5.47 6.40 19.35
N ARG A 570 5.02 5.91 20.52
CA ARG A 570 5.40 6.43 21.83
C ARG A 570 5.94 5.28 22.68
N LEU A 571 7.23 5.01 22.55
CA LEU A 571 7.92 3.91 23.22
C LEU A 571 8.18 4.14 24.72
N GLY A 572 7.70 5.25 25.29
CA GLY A 572 7.95 5.60 26.69
C GLY A 572 9.28 6.32 26.94
N PRO A 573 9.71 6.41 28.21
CA PRO A 573 10.89 7.18 28.61
C PRO A 573 12.21 6.49 28.21
N GLU A 574 13.24 7.31 28.02
CA GLU A 574 14.60 6.86 27.75
C GLU A 574 15.28 6.28 29.02
N PRO A 575 16.30 5.41 28.88
CA PRO A 575 16.84 4.91 27.62
C PRO A 575 15.94 3.83 26.99
N LEU A 576 15.65 3.98 25.70
CA LEU A 576 15.01 2.92 24.91
C LEU A 576 15.90 1.66 24.89
N LYS A 577 15.30 0.48 24.71
CA LYS A 577 16.05 -0.78 24.61
C LYS A 577 16.06 -1.28 23.18
N LEU A 578 17.24 -1.63 22.67
CA LEU A 578 17.39 -2.47 21.49
C LEU A 578 17.33 -3.93 21.92
N GLY A 579 16.41 -4.69 21.34
CA GLY A 579 16.32 -6.13 21.38
C GLY A 579 16.79 -6.76 20.06
N LEU A 580 17.45 -7.91 20.16
CA LEU A 580 17.59 -8.87 19.06
C LEU A 580 16.65 -10.04 19.33
N VAL A 581 16.03 -10.56 18.28
CA VAL A 581 15.11 -11.70 18.36
C VAL A 581 15.45 -12.76 17.33
N ALA A 582 15.27 -14.02 17.72
CA ALA A 582 15.10 -15.17 16.83
C ALA A 582 13.94 -16.00 17.40
N MET A 583 12.79 -15.93 16.74
CA MET A 583 11.51 -16.32 17.32
C MET A 583 10.61 -17.00 16.28
N GLY A 584 9.49 -17.56 16.75
CA GLY A 584 8.62 -18.41 15.95
C GLY A 584 9.17 -19.83 15.70
N GLY A 585 8.31 -20.68 15.14
CA GLY A 585 8.51 -22.13 15.08
C GLY A 585 9.72 -22.64 14.29
N GLY A 586 9.85 -23.96 14.23
CA GLY A 586 10.75 -24.64 13.29
C GLY A 586 12.23 -24.74 13.69
N ALA A 587 12.63 -24.25 14.87
CA ALA A 587 13.99 -24.36 15.41
C ALA A 587 15.08 -23.98 14.39
N ARG A 588 14.82 -22.95 13.59
CA ARG A 588 15.63 -22.50 12.46
C ARG A 588 16.81 -21.68 12.96
N GLN A 589 17.95 -21.75 12.27
CA GLN A 589 19.13 -21.01 12.70
C GLN A 589 19.04 -19.56 12.21
N ALA A 590 19.12 -18.61 13.14
CA ALA A 590 19.42 -17.22 12.86
C ALA A 590 20.87 -16.91 13.23
N VAL A 591 21.53 -16.04 12.45
CA VAL A 591 22.88 -15.55 12.75
C VAL A 591 22.92 -14.03 12.61
N PHE A 592 23.29 -13.34 13.68
CA PHE A 592 23.66 -11.93 13.65
C PHE A 592 25.18 -11.82 13.57
N SER A 593 25.68 -11.33 12.45
CA SER A 593 27.14 -11.18 12.29
C SER A 593 27.67 -9.90 12.94
N HIS A 594 26.87 -8.85 12.97
CA HIS A 594 27.17 -7.61 13.68
C HIS A 594 25.90 -6.76 13.84
N VAL A 595 25.95 -5.88 14.83
CA VAL A 595 24.97 -4.82 15.07
C VAL A 595 25.73 -3.54 15.39
N THR A 596 25.29 -2.40 14.85
CA THR A 596 25.90 -1.09 15.08
C THR A 596 24.85 -0.08 15.51
N ALA A 597 25.26 0.87 16.34
CA ALA A 597 24.52 2.11 16.52
C ALA A 597 25.38 3.32 16.15
N ALA A 598 24.75 4.31 15.55
CA ALA A 598 25.33 5.58 15.18
C ALA A 598 24.40 6.73 15.56
N ARG A 599 24.98 7.88 15.94
CA ARG A 599 24.23 9.12 16.17
C ARG A 599 23.85 9.73 14.84
N LEU A 600 22.58 10.07 14.67
CA LEU A 600 22.09 10.83 13.53
C LEU A 600 22.31 12.33 13.77
N SER A 601 22.71 13.03 12.71
CA SER A 601 22.75 14.50 12.65
C SER A 601 22.30 14.95 11.27
N ARG A 602 21.45 15.97 11.25
CA ARG A 602 21.01 16.65 10.03
C ARG A 602 22.16 17.38 9.35
#